data_AF-A0A7Z3C7L6-F1
#
_entry.id   AF-A0A7Z3C7L6-F1
#
_cell.length_a   1.000
_cell.length_b   1.000
_cell.length_c   1.000
_cell.angle_alpha   90.00
_cell.angle_beta   90.00
_cell.angle_gamma   90.00
#
_symmetry.space_group_name_H-M   'P 1'
#
loop_
_entity.id
_entity.type
_entity.pdbx_description
1 polymer ?
#
loop_
_entity_poly.entity_id
_entity_poly.type
_entity_poly.pdbx_seq_one_letter_code
_entity_poly.pdbx_strand_id
1 'polypeptide(L)'
;MTTEKNESPCAPVDHLRFHRPHAHLNTTFGNDNFALRAEAFARFFGTPTFLGAQTLIVVLWICLNVSGITTFDVYPFILLNLAFSLQSAYAAPLILLAQTRQAARDKAQSEADAQHREALAVANSERQVQAAKNTAQLLELLEQNTRLTEMTKNLTERIEGLTRELHDHMRQSQQR
;
A
#
# COMPACT_ATOMS: atom_id res chain seq x y z
N MET A 1 -21.31 8.58 -40.76
CA MET A 1 -19.83 8.61 -40.78
C MET A 1 -19.38 8.70 -39.33
N THR A 2 -19.00 7.55 -38.79
CA THR A 2 -18.71 7.31 -37.37
C THR A 2 -17.34 7.88 -37.03
N THR A 3 -17.28 8.90 -36.17
CA THR A 3 -16.02 9.35 -35.59
C THR A 3 -15.62 8.37 -34.48
N GLU A 4 -14.66 7.54 -34.88
CA GLU A 4 -13.83 6.64 -34.09
C GLU A 4 -13.47 7.26 -32.73
N LYS A 5 -13.97 6.65 -31.66
CA LYS A 5 -13.55 6.93 -30.29
C LYS A 5 -12.15 6.35 -30.14
N ASN A 6 -11.14 7.21 -30.29
CA ASN A 6 -9.74 6.91 -30.05
C ASN A 6 -9.56 6.44 -28.59
N GLU A 7 -9.60 5.13 -28.37
CA GLU A 7 -9.25 4.50 -27.10
C GLU A 7 -7.74 4.62 -26.94
N SER A 8 -7.29 5.74 -26.35
CA SER A 8 -5.94 5.87 -25.83
C SER A 8 -5.64 4.66 -24.95
N PRO A 9 -4.54 3.91 -25.18
CA PRO A 9 -4.14 2.83 -24.29
C PRO A 9 -4.03 3.40 -22.88
N CYS A 10 -4.71 2.78 -21.92
CA CYS A 10 -4.65 3.13 -20.51
C CYS A 10 -3.16 3.30 -20.14
N ALA A 11 -2.72 4.55 -19.89
CA ALA A 11 -1.33 4.82 -19.58
C ALA A 11 -0.91 3.92 -18.40
N PRO A 12 0.27 3.27 -18.45
CA PRO A 12 0.67 2.35 -17.42
C PRO A 12 0.60 3.04 -16.05
N VAL A 13 -0.22 2.49 -15.16
CA VAL A 13 -0.43 3.06 -13.83
C VAL A 13 0.88 2.95 -13.07
N ASP A 14 1.48 4.08 -12.75
CA ASP A 14 2.73 4.12 -12.01
C ASP A 14 2.47 3.87 -10.53
N HIS A 15 2.48 2.58 -10.15
CA HIS A 15 2.29 2.12 -8.78
C HIS A 15 3.37 2.65 -7.82
N LEU A 16 4.53 3.05 -8.32
CA LEU A 16 5.66 3.54 -7.53
C LEU A 16 5.78 5.07 -7.55
N ARG A 17 4.78 5.80 -8.06
CA ARG A 17 4.86 7.27 -8.18
C ARG A 17 5.15 7.98 -6.85
N PHE A 18 4.66 7.44 -5.74
CA PHE A 18 4.88 8.00 -4.39
C PHE A 18 6.21 7.55 -3.78
N HIS A 19 6.77 6.41 -4.23
CA HIS A 19 8.08 5.94 -3.78
C HIS A 19 9.24 6.50 -4.62
N ARG A 20 8.99 6.94 -5.86
CA ARG A 20 10.03 7.47 -6.76
C ARG A 20 10.78 8.69 -6.19
N PRO A 21 10.12 9.68 -5.55
CA PRO A 21 10.83 10.76 -4.86
C PRO A 21 11.78 10.26 -3.77
N HIS A 22 11.43 9.17 -3.09
CA HIS A 22 12.21 8.56 -2.01
C HIS A 22 13.15 7.43 -2.47
N ALA A 23 13.24 7.16 -3.78
CA ALA A 23 14.05 6.06 -4.31
C ALA A 23 15.55 6.21 -3.97
N HIS A 24 16.03 7.45 -3.83
CA HIS A 24 17.41 7.75 -3.42
C HIS A 24 17.73 7.33 -1.98
N LEU A 25 16.70 7.12 -1.13
CA LEU A 25 16.86 6.67 0.25
C LEU A 25 16.86 5.15 0.39
N ASN A 26 16.36 4.41 -0.61
CA ASN A 26 16.26 2.94 -0.54
C ASN A 26 17.62 2.24 -0.54
N THR A 27 18.66 2.85 -1.11
CA THR A 27 19.99 2.24 -1.10
C THR A 27 20.67 2.49 0.23
N THR A 28 20.86 1.45 1.04
CA THR A 28 21.45 1.56 2.38
C THR A 28 22.85 2.19 2.37
N PHE A 29 23.60 1.91 1.28
CA PHE A 29 25.02 2.21 1.14
C PHE A 29 25.45 2.72 -0.24
N GLY A 30 24.53 3.22 -1.08
CA GLY A 30 24.83 3.64 -2.46
C GLY A 30 25.04 2.45 -3.41
N ASN A 31 25.44 2.69 -4.66
CA ASN A 31 25.64 1.62 -5.67
C ASN A 31 27.12 1.25 -5.84
N ASP A 32 27.93 1.51 -4.81
CA ASP A 32 29.38 1.40 -4.86
C ASP A 32 29.88 0.08 -4.25
N ASN A 33 31.17 -0.22 -4.44
CA ASN A 33 31.85 -1.34 -3.78
C ASN A 33 31.70 -1.35 -2.24
N PHE A 34 31.44 -0.19 -1.63
CA PHE A 34 31.12 -0.06 -0.21
C PHE A 34 29.79 -0.72 0.15
N ALA A 35 28.78 -0.64 -0.73
CA ALA A 35 27.48 -1.23 -0.50
C ALA A 35 27.52 -2.75 -0.49
N LEU A 36 28.25 -3.35 -1.42
CA LEU A 36 28.48 -4.81 -1.46
C LEU A 36 29.16 -5.30 -0.18
N ARG A 37 30.18 -4.57 0.30
CA ARG A 37 30.84 -4.90 1.57
C ARG A 37 29.90 -4.74 2.75
N ALA A 38 29.15 -3.65 2.80
CA ALA A 38 28.22 -3.38 3.87
C ALA A 38 27.04 -4.38 3.90
N GLU A 39 26.58 -4.86 2.74
CA GLU A 39 25.62 -5.96 2.63
C GLU A 39 26.20 -7.27 3.17
N ALA A 40 27.45 -7.60 2.81
CA ALA A 40 28.14 -8.77 3.36
C ALA A 40 28.29 -8.67 4.90
N PHE A 41 28.66 -7.50 5.41
CA PHE A 41 28.70 -7.25 6.87
C PHE A 41 27.32 -7.39 7.50
N ALA A 42 26.27 -6.82 6.92
CA ALA A 42 24.91 -6.93 7.46
C ALA A 42 24.43 -8.39 7.52
N ARG A 43 24.70 -9.19 6.48
CA ARG A 43 24.37 -10.63 6.45
C ARG A 43 25.18 -11.42 7.48
N PHE A 44 26.45 -11.05 7.69
CA PHE A 44 27.31 -11.69 8.67
C PHE A 44 26.87 -11.41 10.12
N PHE A 45 26.59 -10.15 10.47
CA PHE A 45 26.10 -9.76 11.80
C PHE A 45 24.67 -10.23 12.09
N GLY A 46 23.84 -10.44 11.08
CA GLY A 46 22.47 -10.94 11.23
C GLY A 46 22.34 -12.44 11.51
N THR A 47 23.44 -13.20 11.48
CA THR A 47 23.43 -14.66 11.65
C THR A 47 23.90 -15.02 13.08
N PRO A 48 23.26 -15.98 13.78
CA PRO A 48 23.69 -16.42 15.12
C PRO A 48 25.11 -17.01 15.17
N THR A 49 25.67 -17.34 14.01
CA THR A 49 27.05 -17.82 13.86
C THR A 49 28.10 -16.78 14.28
N PHE A 50 27.83 -15.47 14.12
CA PHE A 50 28.75 -14.43 14.55
C PHE A 50 28.99 -14.45 16.06
N LEU A 51 27.90 -14.53 16.84
CA LEU A 51 27.98 -14.65 18.31
C LEU A 51 28.76 -15.90 18.71
N GLY A 52 28.49 -17.05 18.09
CA GLY A 52 29.21 -18.29 18.37
C GLY A 52 30.72 -18.19 18.08
N ALA A 53 31.09 -17.61 16.94
CA ALA A 53 32.49 -17.40 16.58
C ALA A 53 33.20 -16.43 17.55
N GLN A 54 32.55 -15.32 17.93
CA GLN A 54 33.10 -14.37 18.90
C GLN A 54 33.32 -15.01 20.27
N THR A 55 32.36 -15.79 20.77
CA THR A 55 32.51 -16.52 22.04
C THR A 55 33.64 -17.53 21.97
N LEU A 56 33.79 -18.27 20.86
CA LEU A 56 34.86 -19.24 20.70
C LEU A 56 36.24 -18.59 20.73
N ILE A 57 36.41 -17.43 20.08
CA ILE A 57 37.67 -16.66 20.12
C ILE A 57 38.01 -16.23 21.55
N VAL A 58 37.03 -15.73 22.30
CA VAL A 58 37.21 -15.30 23.70
C VAL A 58 37.59 -16.48 24.59
N VAL A 59 36.89 -17.61 24.46
CA VAL A 59 37.18 -18.83 25.22
C VAL A 59 38.58 -19.34 24.89
N LEU A 60 38.95 -19.40 23.61
CA LEU A 60 40.29 -19.83 23.17
C LEU A 60 41.37 -18.91 23.75
N TRP A 61 41.16 -17.59 23.76
CA TRP A 61 42.09 -16.62 24.34
C TRP A 61 42.32 -16.86 25.84
N ILE A 62 41.22 -17.07 26.59
CA ILE A 62 41.29 -17.38 28.02
C ILE A 62 42.04 -18.70 28.24
N CYS A 63 41.71 -19.76 27.49
CA CYS A 63 42.36 -21.06 27.60
C CYS A 63 43.87 -20.98 27.31
N LEU A 64 44.28 -20.25 26.27
CA LEU A 64 45.70 -20.07 25.92
C LEU A 64 46.47 -19.32 27.03
N ASN A 65 45.91 -18.25 27.59
CA ASN A 65 46.57 -17.50 28.67
C ASN A 65 46.61 -18.30 29.99
N VAL A 66 45.53 -19.01 30.34
CA VAL A 66 45.47 -19.85 31.55
C VAL A 66 46.40 -21.07 31.45
N SER A 67 46.60 -21.62 30.25
CA SER A 67 47.51 -22.76 30.03
C SER A 67 49.00 -22.43 30.22
N GLY A 68 49.36 -21.16 30.47
CA GLY A 68 50.73 -20.73 30.78
C GLY A 68 51.68 -20.76 29.59
N ILE A 69 51.18 -21.03 28.38
CA ILE A 69 51.96 -21.04 27.13
C ILE A 69 52.40 -19.61 26.77
N THR A 70 51.63 -18.61 27.18
CA THR A 70 51.88 -17.20 26.87
C THR A 70 51.37 -16.31 28.02
N THR A 71 52.27 -15.59 28.71
CA THR A 71 51.96 -14.73 29.88
C THR A 71 51.63 -13.30 29.44
N PHE A 72 50.79 -13.15 28.42
CA PHE A 72 50.46 -11.82 27.87
C PHE A 72 49.32 -11.13 28.63
N ASP A 73 48.38 -11.88 29.22
CA ASP A 73 47.23 -11.33 29.95
C ASP A 73 46.93 -12.19 31.20
N VAL A 74 47.72 -12.00 32.26
CA VAL A 74 47.55 -12.68 33.56
C VAL A 74 46.27 -12.15 34.25
N TYR A 75 45.62 -13.00 35.05
CA TYR A 75 44.46 -12.61 35.86
C TYR A 75 44.72 -11.25 36.57
N PRO A 76 43.93 -10.19 36.31
CA PRO A 76 42.51 -10.17 35.91
C PRO A 76 42.21 -9.80 34.43
N PHE A 77 42.98 -10.28 33.45
CA PHE A 77 42.74 -10.09 32.00
C PHE A 77 42.50 -8.62 31.59
N ILE A 78 43.45 -7.74 31.90
CA ILE A 78 43.30 -6.30 31.73
C ILE A 78 43.14 -5.91 30.25
N LEU A 79 43.81 -6.62 29.34
CA LEU A 79 43.78 -6.32 27.91
C LEU A 79 42.44 -6.73 27.31
N LEU A 80 41.93 -7.91 27.69
CA LEU A 80 40.61 -8.36 27.27
C LEU A 80 39.52 -7.40 27.76
N ASN A 81 39.58 -6.98 29.02
CA ASN A 81 38.62 -6.05 29.58
C ASN A 81 38.68 -4.68 28.86
N LEU A 82 39.89 -4.20 28.56
CA LEU A 82 40.09 -2.95 27.83
C LEU A 82 39.55 -3.04 26.40
N ALA A 83 39.77 -4.16 25.72
CA ALA A 83 39.25 -4.41 24.37
C ALA A 83 37.71 -4.42 24.35
N PHE A 84 37.06 -5.12 25.29
CA PHE A 84 35.59 -5.13 25.41
C PHE A 84 35.02 -3.76 25.76
N SER A 85 35.70 -3.01 26.63
CA SER A 85 35.31 -1.64 26.98
C SER A 85 35.35 -0.73 25.75
N LEU A 86 36.42 -0.81 24.95
CA LEU A 86 36.55 -0.06 23.71
C LEU A 86 35.53 -0.50 22.65
N GLN A 87 35.31 -1.82 22.51
CA GLN A 87 34.33 -2.38 21.58
C GLN A 87 32.94 -1.78 21.85
N SER A 88 32.53 -1.75 23.12
CA SER A 88 31.23 -1.21 23.53
C SER A 88 31.15 0.31 23.29
N ALA A 89 32.22 1.04 23.62
CA ALA A 89 32.30 2.48 23.44
C ALA A 89 32.20 2.91 21.96
N TYR A 90 32.78 2.13 21.03
CA TYR A 90 32.70 2.41 19.60
C TYR A 90 31.42 1.85 18.94
N ALA A 91 30.89 0.74 19.45
CA ALA A 91 29.64 0.16 18.94
C ALA A 91 28.46 1.11 19.14
N ALA A 92 28.31 1.72 20.32
CA ALA A 92 27.18 2.60 20.63
C ALA A 92 26.97 3.76 19.60
N PRO A 93 27.97 4.59 19.26
CA PRO A 93 27.80 5.65 18.27
C PRO A 93 27.60 5.10 16.85
N LEU A 94 28.24 3.99 16.48
CA LEU A 94 28.00 3.36 15.18
C LEU A 94 26.56 2.85 15.04
N ILE A 95 26.03 2.22 16.09
CA ILE A 95 24.65 1.77 16.16
C ILE A 95 23.71 2.98 16.04
N LEU A 96 24.00 4.08 16.73
CA LEU A 96 23.19 5.31 16.66
C LEU A 96 23.21 5.92 15.25
N LEU A 97 24.36 5.93 14.56
CA LEU A 97 24.45 6.36 13.17
C LEU A 97 23.65 5.43 12.22
N ALA A 98 23.70 4.13 12.46
CA ALA A 98 22.91 3.16 11.69
C ALA A 98 21.41 3.37 11.93
N GLN A 99 20.99 3.58 13.19
CA GLN A 99 19.61 3.81 13.59
C GLN A 99 19.07 5.13 13.03
N THR A 100 19.80 6.23 13.11
CA THR A 100 19.37 7.52 12.54
C THR A 100 19.18 7.44 11.02
N ARG A 101 20.05 6.72 10.31
CA ARG A 101 19.89 6.43 8.89
C ARG A 101 18.69 5.53 8.60
N GLN A 102 18.47 4.51 9.43
CA GLN A 102 17.31 3.63 9.28
C GLN A 102 16.00 4.40 9.50
N ALA A 103 15.92 5.20 10.56
CA ALA A 103 14.76 6.01 10.89
C ALA A 103 14.40 7.03 9.79
N ALA A 104 15.40 7.64 9.14
CA ALA A 104 15.17 8.54 8.01
C ALA A 104 14.51 7.82 6.81
N ARG A 105 14.90 6.56 6.55
CA ARG A 105 14.27 5.73 5.50
C ARG A 105 12.87 5.32 5.87
N ASP A 106 12.69 4.81 7.09
CA ASP A 106 11.39 4.36 7.58
C ASP A 106 10.38 5.53 7.55
N LYS A 107 10.82 6.74 7.91
CA LYS A 107 10.01 7.96 7.80
C LYS A 107 9.61 8.25 6.35
N ALA A 108 10.56 8.23 5.42
CA ALA A 108 10.30 8.48 4.01
C ALA A 108 9.35 7.43 3.38
N GLN A 109 9.51 6.16 3.74
CA GLN A 109 8.59 5.09 3.31
C GLN A 109 7.19 5.31 3.90
N SER A 110 7.10 5.65 5.19
CA SER A 110 5.82 5.96 5.83
C SER A 110 5.11 7.17 5.21
N GLU A 111 5.84 8.20 4.79
CA GLU A 111 5.28 9.38 4.11
C GLU A 111 4.72 9.01 2.74
N ALA A 112 5.45 8.23 1.94
CA ALA A 112 4.98 7.72 0.65
C ALA A 112 3.70 6.88 0.79
N ASP A 113 3.67 6.00 1.78
CA ASP A 113 2.50 5.15 2.08
C ASP A 113 1.29 5.98 2.55
N ALA A 114 1.52 7.04 3.31
CA ALA A 114 0.45 7.96 3.71
C ALA A 114 -0.16 8.67 2.49
N GLN A 115 0.67 9.23 1.61
CA GLN A 115 0.21 9.87 0.37
C GLN A 115 -0.53 8.90 -0.54
N HIS A 116 -0.04 7.66 -0.65
CA HIS A 116 -0.72 6.63 -1.44
C HIS A 116 -2.12 6.32 -0.88
N ARG A 117 -2.25 6.17 0.44
CA ARG A 117 -3.54 5.93 1.10
C ARG A 117 -4.51 7.09 0.92
N GLU A 118 -4.04 8.34 1.02
CA GLU A 118 -4.86 9.53 0.78
C GLU A 118 -5.36 9.57 -0.68
N ALA A 119 -4.50 9.32 -1.65
CA ALA A 119 -4.89 9.28 -3.06
C ALA A 119 -5.92 8.19 -3.35
N LEU A 120 -5.79 7.00 -2.74
CA LEU A 120 -6.79 5.95 -2.83
C LEU A 120 -8.12 6.35 -2.17
N ALA A 121 -8.08 7.02 -1.03
CA ALA A 121 -9.27 7.50 -0.34
C ALA A 121 -10.06 8.52 -1.19
N VAL A 122 -9.37 9.48 -1.82
CA VAL A 122 -9.99 10.44 -2.74
C VAL A 122 -10.63 9.73 -3.93
N ALA A 123 -9.88 8.84 -4.60
CA ALA A 123 -10.41 8.10 -5.76
C ALA A 123 -11.63 7.22 -5.38
N ASN A 124 -11.63 6.62 -4.20
CA ASN A 124 -12.78 5.85 -3.70
C ASN A 124 -13.98 6.75 -3.36
N SER A 125 -13.75 7.94 -2.83
CA SER A 125 -14.81 8.93 -2.57
C SER A 125 -15.45 9.39 -3.89
N GLU A 126 -14.64 9.71 -4.90
CA GLU A 126 -15.13 10.08 -6.23
C GLU A 126 -15.96 8.98 -6.87
N ARG A 127 -15.53 7.71 -6.75
CA ARG A 127 -16.28 6.54 -7.23
C ARG A 127 -17.62 6.39 -6.52
N GLN A 128 -17.69 6.65 -5.21
CA GLN A 128 -18.95 6.63 -4.47
C GLN A 128 -19.89 7.74 -4.94
N VAL A 129 -19.39 8.95 -5.16
CA VAL A 129 -20.20 10.06 -5.71
C VAL A 129 -20.71 9.73 -7.12
N GLN A 130 -19.87 9.13 -7.97
CA GLN A 130 -20.28 8.66 -9.30
C GLN A 130 -21.36 7.57 -9.20
N ALA A 131 -21.17 6.58 -8.33
CA ALA A 131 -22.16 5.53 -8.11
C ALA A 131 -23.50 6.10 -7.60
N ALA A 132 -23.47 7.09 -6.70
CA ALA A 132 -24.67 7.77 -6.23
C ALA A 132 -25.39 8.52 -7.35
N LYS A 133 -24.66 9.23 -8.23
CA LYS A 133 -25.23 9.90 -9.41
C LYS A 133 -25.89 8.92 -10.37
N ASN A 134 -25.22 7.80 -10.68
CA ASN A 134 -25.76 6.77 -11.54
C ASN A 134 -27.03 6.15 -10.93
N THR A 135 -27.03 5.93 -9.61
CA THR A 135 -28.20 5.41 -8.88
C THR A 135 -29.38 6.39 -8.95
N ALA A 136 -29.13 7.69 -8.79
CA ALA A 136 -30.17 8.71 -8.94
C ALA A 136 -30.77 8.74 -10.35
N GLN A 137 -29.94 8.63 -11.40
CA GLN A 137 -30.42 8.53 -12.77
C GLN A 137 -31.28 7.29 -13.01
N LEU A 138 -30.91 6.14 -12.44
CA LEU A 138 -31.72 4.92 -12.52
C LEU A 138 -33.09 5.10 -11.87
N LEU A 139 -33.16 5.76 -10.71
CA LEU A 139 -34.44 6.06 -10.06
C LEU A 139 -35.31 6.98 -10.92
N GLU A 140 -34.72 7.99 -11.57
CA GLU A 140 -35.47 8.88 -12.47
C GLU A 140 -36.03 8.12 -13.69
N LEU A 141 -35.27 7.21 -14.29
CA LEU A 141 -35.76 6.35 -15.37
C LEU A 141 -36.89 5.42 -14.91
N LEU A 142 -36.84 4.92 -13.68
CA LEU A 142 -37.90 4.10 -13.10
C LEU A 142 -39.17 4.94 -12.86
N GLU A 143 -39.04 6.17 -12.41
CA GLU A 143 -40.17 7.10 -12.25
C GLU A 143 -40.82 7.40 -13.61
N GLN A 144 -40.02 7.65 -14.65
CA GLN A 144 -40.52 7.88 -16.00
C GLN A 144 -41.28 6.66 -16.54
N ASN A 145 -40.74 5.45 -16.37
CA ASN A 145 -41.44 4.22 -16.76
C ASN A 145 -42.78 4.07 -16.01
N THR A 146 -42.80 4.41 -14.73
CA THR A 146 -44.02 4.38 -13.92
C THR A 146 -45.06 5.36 -14.46
N ARG A 147 -44.67 6.60 -14.78
CA ARG A 147 -45.59 7.58 -15.40
C ARG A 147 -46.10 7.14 -16.76
N LEU A 148 -45.24 6.58 -17.61
CA LEU A 148 -45.66 6.06 -18.92
C LEU A 148 -46.71 4.96 -18.74
N THR A 149 -46.52 4.08 -17.75
CA THR A 149 -47.47 3.02 -17.41
C THR A 149 -48.80 3.60 -16.92
N GLU A 150 -48.79 4.62 -16.07
CA GLU A 150 -49.99 5.32 -15.62
C GLU A 150 -50.74 6.02 -16.76
N MET A 151 -50.01 6.73 -17.65
CA MET A 151 -50.61 7.38 -18.82
C MET A 151 -51.25 6.36 -19.75
N THR A 152 -50.60 5.22 -19.96
CA THR A 152 -51.13 4.12 -20.77
C THR A 152 -52.41 3.58 -20.15
N LYS A 153 -52.42 3.33 -18.83
CA LYS A 153 -53.62 2.91 -18.10
C LYS A 153 -54.77 3.90 -18.27
N ASN A 154 -54.51 5.20 -18.10
CA ASN A 154 -55.54 6.25 -18.24
C ASN A 154 -56.11 6.32 -19.66
N LEU A 155 -55.25 6.21 -20.68
CA LEU A 155 -55.69 6.14 -22.07
C LEU A 155 -56.58 4.91 -22.32
N THR A 156 -56.21 3.75 -21.80
CA THR A 156 -57.02 2.53 -21.91
C THR A 156 -58.37 2.69 -21.24
N GLU A 157 -58.43 3.23 -20.02
CA GLU A 157 -59.69 3.52 -19.31
C GLU A 157 -60.59 4.47 -20.11
N ARG A 158 -59.99 5.50 -20.75
CA ARG A 158 -60.73 6.46 -21.59
C ARG A 158 -61.30 5.81 -22.84
N ILE A 159 -60.52 4.95 -23.51
CA ILE A 159 -60.96 4.18 -24.69
C ILE A 159 -62.08 3.22 -24.30
N GLU A 160 -61.96 2.51 -23.17
CA GLU A 160 -63.04 1.64 -22.68
C GLU A 160 -64.32 2.44 -22.41
N GLY A 161 -64.22 3.60 -21.77
CA GLY A 161 -65.36 4.48 -21.54
C GLY A 161 -66.05 4.89 -22.84
N LEU A 162 -65.29 5.41 -23.80
CA LEU A 162 -65.78 5.79 -25.13
C LEU A 162 -66.39 4.61 -25.89
N THR A 163 -65.77 3.42 -25.81
CA THR A 163 -66.28 2.22 -26.49
C THR A 163 -67.60 1.77 -25.88
N ARG A 164 -67.74 1.79 -24.54
CA ARG A 164 -69.00 1.47 -23.86
C ARG A 164 -70.09 2.47 -24.22
N GLU A 165 -69.78 3.75 -24.23
CA GLU A 165 -70.72 4.81 -24.60
C GLU A 165 -71.21 4.66 -26.05
N LEU A 166 -70.29 4.37 -26.98
CA LEU A 166 -70.61 4.10 -28.38
C LEU A 166 -71.45 2.81 -28.52
N HIS A 167 -71.13 1.76 -27.76
CA HIS A 167 -71.89 0.50 -27.75
C HIS A 167 -73.33 0.70 -27.23
N ASP A 168 -73.52 1.48 -26.17
CA ASP A 168 -74.84 1.83 -25.63
C ASP A 168 -75.64 2.68 -26.63
N HIS A 169 -74.99 3.64 -27.29
CA HIS A 169 -75.63 4.47 -28.31
C HIS A 169 -76.11 3.65 -29.51
N MET A 170 -75.29 2.68 -29.97
CA MET A 170 -75.72 1.73 -31.00
C MET A 170 -76.88 0.86 -30.53
N ARG A 171 -76.87 0.40 -29.28
CA ARG A 171 -77.95 -0.42 -28.72
C ARG A 171 -79.28 0.33 -28.64
N GLN A 172 -79.26 1.61 -28.25
CA GLN A 172 -80.44 2.47 -28.25
C GLN A 172 -80.97 2.75 -29.66
N SER A 173 -80.07 2.90 -30.65
CA SER A 173 -80.47 3.10 -32.05
C SER A 173 -81.13 1.86 -32.67
N GLN A 174 -80.84 0.64 -32.18
CA GLN A 174 -81.47 -0.59 -32.65
C GLN A 174 -82.82 -0.92 -31.99
N GLN A 175 -83.19 -0.23 -30.91
CA GLN A 175 -84.46 -0.42 -30.20
C GLN A 175 -85.58 0.52 -30.67
N ARG A 176 -85.32 1.37 -31.67
CA ARG A 176 -86.32 2.16 -32.40
C ARG A 176 -86.58 1.54 -33.76
#